data_AF-A0A2N2CPW2-F1
#
_entry.id   AF-A0A2N2CPW2-F1
#
_cell.length_a   1.000
_cell.length_b   1.000
_cell.length_c   1.000
_cell.angle_alpha   90.00
_cell.angle_beta   90.00
_cell.angle_gamma   90.00
#
_symmetry.space_group_name_H-M   'P 1'
#
loop_
_entity.id
_entity.type
_entity.pdbx_description
1 polymer ?
#
loop_
_entity_poly.entity_id
_entity_poly.type
_entity_poly.pdbx_seq_one_letter_code
_entity_poly.pdbx_strand_id
1 'polypeptide(L)'
;MNHSHEIIIGLLQLKGVGRQKVKLLLAMITAPRGLSFQEIVEIGQTFHIISRQISQTEIEAAMDYSKRLIDDCDELGIQCKSYLDDGFPESLNFIDSPVLLFCKGDFDVLNHPKRAAVIGSRTPTQLGSDFAYQAAKILAENNFVVISGLAIGSDFYGHLGCLDAGGKSVAFLPSGLNQVYPVINQGLAEKICDQGGCLISEYSHHETVQPYKFIERDRLQSGASQFLIVSNFSPGSGTIHTLDYANKNNKPIYSIPVIYEESWEGFNHLSQKHINFQIIENTELTRVIKNY
;
A
#
# COMPACT_ATOMS: atom_id res chain seq x y z
N MET A 1 -10.25 23.75 -1.53
CA MET A 1 -8.97 23.03 -1.37
C MET A 1 -8.93 22.45 0.03
N ASN A 2 -8.54 21.18 0.15
CA ASN A 2 -8.51 20.50 1.43
C ASN A 2 -7.21 20.85 2.16
N HIS A 3 -7.28 21.85 3.03
CA HIS A 3 -6.13 22.43 3.77
C HIS A 3 -5.27 21.37 4.50
N SER A 4 -5.83 20.21 4.85
CA SER A 4 -5.10 19.11 5.50
C SER A 4 -4.04 18.47 4.61
N HIS A 5 -4.28 18.36 3.29
CA HIS A 5 -3.32 17.77 2.36
C HIS A 5 -2.07 18.64 2.26
N GLU A 6 -2.29 19.96 2.13
CA GLU A 6 -1.20 20.93 2.04
C GLU A 6 -0.31 20.89 3.29
N ILE A 7 -0.95 20.90 4.47
CA ILE A 7 -0.24 20.80 5.74
C ILE A 7 0.61 19.53 5.80
N ILE A 8 0.05 18.36 5.47
CA ILE A 8 0.76 17.09 5.60
C ILE A 8 1.93 17.02 4.61
N ILE A 9 1.73 17.41 3.35
CA ILE A 9 2.79 17.44 2.35
C ILE A 9 3.91 18.39 2.80
N GLY A 10 3.56 19.61 3.22
CA GLY A 10 4.52 20.59 3.71
C GLY A 10 5.30 20.06 4.92
N LEU A 11 4.64 19.42 5.88
CA LEU A 11 5.32 18.83 7.04
C LEU A 11 6.30 17.74 6.63
N LEU A 12 5.96 16.90 5.64
CA LEU A 12 6.83 15.84 5.14
C LEU A 12 8.07 16.38 4.40
N GLN A 13 8.07 17.65 3.96
CA GLN A 13 9.26 18.29 3.38
C GLN A 13 10.25 18.79 4.44
N LEU A 14 9.82 18.95 5.70
CA LEU A 14 10.69 19.47 6.74
C LEU A 14 11.71 18.41 7.16
N LYS A 15 12.98 18.81 7.21
CA LYS A 15 14.08 17.90 7.54
C LYS A 15 13.85 17.19 8.88
N GLY A 16 13.84 15.87 8.83
CA GLY A 16 13.67 15.03 10.02
C GLY A 16 12.23 14.91 10.51
N VAL A 17 11.23 15.29 9.69
CA VAL A 17 9.80 15.14 9.96
C VAL A 17 9.22 14.08 9.00
N GLY A 18 9.15 12.84 9.48
CA GLY A 18 8.51 11.73 8.75
C GLY A 18 7.06 11.47 9.19
N ARG A 19 6.39 10.51 8.53
CA ARG A 19 4.97 10.15 8.78
C ARG A 19 4.61 9.94 10.26
N GLN A 20 5.48 9.31 11.05
CA GLN A 20 5.22 9.08 12.48
C GLN A 20 5.18 10.39 13.28
N LYS A 21 6.09 11.33 12.97
CA LYS A 21 6.09 12.66 13.60
C LYS A 21 4.92 13.51 13.15
N VAL A 22 4.54 13.42 11.87
CA VAL A 22 3.32 14.07 11.36
C VAL A 22 2.09 13.56 12.10
N LYS A 23 1.91 12.25 12.17
CA LYS A 23 0.77 11.63 12.87
C LYS A 23 0.75 12.01 14.35
N LEU A 24 1.90 11.96 15.03
CA LEU A 24 2.03 12.37 16.43
C LEU A 24 1.64 13.85 16.63
N LEU A 25 2.21 14.75 15.82
CA LEU A 25 1.95 16.19 15.91
C LEU A 25 0.47 16.51 15.73
N LEU A 26 -0.12 16.01 14.65
CA LEU A 26 -1.50 16.32 14.30
C LEU A 26 -2.51 15.66 15.26
N ALA A 27 -2.17 14.52 15.86
CA ALA A 27 -3.00 13.89 16.89
C ALA A 27 -3.04 14.67 18.22
N MET A 28 -2.03 15.50 18.52
CA MET A 28 -2.03 16.36 19.71
C MET A 28 -2.87 17.62 19.53
N ILE A 29 -3.25 17.96 18.30
CA ILE A 29 -4.00 19.17 17.98
C ILE A 29 -5.47 18.80 17.83
N THR A 30 -6.35 19.43 18.60
CA THR A 30 -7.79 19.10 18.58
C THR A 30 -8.46 19.43 17.25
N ALA A 31 -8.05 20.50 16.57
CA ALA A 31 -8.62 20.94 15.30
C ALA A 31 -7.52 21.40 14.32
N PRO A 32 -6.68 20.49 13.81
CA PRO A 32 -5.52 20.87 12.99
C PRO A 32 -5.91 21.56 11.69
N ARG A 33 -7.09 21.25 11.14
CA ARG A 33 -7.63 21.91 9.94
C ARG A 33 -7.90 23.41 10.11
N GLY A 34 -8.03 23.90 11.35
CA GLY A 34 -8.28 25.31 11.65
C GLY A 34 -7.02 26.15 11.81
N LEU A 35 -5.83 25.53 11.79
CA LEU A 35 -4.56 26.22 11.99
C LEU A 35 -3.84 26.43 10.65
N SER A 36 -3.07 27.51 10.56
CA SER A 36 -2.11 27.72 9.48
C SER A 36 -0.94 26.74 9.57
N PHE A 37 -0.24 26.55 8.46
CA PHE A 37 0.97 25.71 8.43
C PHE A 37 2.03 26.21 9.42
N GLN A 38 2.21 27.53 9.52
CA GLN A 38 3.14 28.17 10.45
C GLN A 38 2.81 27.83 11.91
N GLU A 39 1.55 27.98 12.33
CA GLU A 39 1.11 27.67 13.70
C GLU A 39 1.35 26.19 14.05
N ILE A 40 1.12 25.27 13.11
CA ILE A 40 1.38 23.85 13.32
C ILE A 40 2.88 23.58 13.50
N VAL A 41 3.73 24.25 12.70
CA VAL A 41 5.19 24.12 12.83
C VAL A 41 5.67 24.67 14.18
N GLU A 42 5.15 25.82 14.62
CA GLU A 42 5.47 26.44 15.91
C GLU A 42 5.06 25.54 17.09
N ILE A 43 3.88 24.92 17.02
CA ILE A 43 3.45 23.89 17.98
C ILE A 43 4.45 22.73 17.98
N GLY A 44 4.80 22.19 16.80
CA GLY A 44 5.75 21.09 16.67
C GLY A 44 7.14 21.41 17.23
N GLN A 45 7.60 22.65 17.08
CA GLN A 45 8.86 23.16 17.65
C GLN A 45 8.78 23.37 19.16
N THR A 46 7.62 23.78 19.68
CA THR A 46 7.35 23.93 21.10
C THR A 46 7.45 22.57 21.81
N PHE A 47 6.84 21.53 21.23
CA PHE A 47 6.86 20.16 21.76
C PHE A 47 8.06 19.31 21.32
N HIS A 48 9.09 19.91 20.70
CA HIS A 48 10.31 19.23 20.27
C HIS A 48 10.12 18.08 19.26
N ILE A 49 9.00 18.07 18.51
CA ILE A 49 8.76 17.12 17.42
C ILE A 49 9.49 17.57 16.15
N ILE A 50 9.42 18.88 15.89
CA ILE A 50 10.07 19.57 14.78
C ILE A 50 11.29 20.32 15.31
N SER A 51 12.39 20.33 14.55
CA SER A 51 13.61 21.04 14.95
C SER A 51 13.38 22.55 14.99
N ARG A 52 13.84 23.21 16.07
CA ARG A 52 13.87 24.69 16.18
C ARG A 52 14.91 25.34 15.27
N GLN A 53 15.76 24.54 14.61
CA GLN A 53 16.74 25.04 13.65
C GLN A 53 16.16 25.24 12.24
N ILE A 54 14.94 24.76 11.99
CA ILE A 54 14.24 24.99 10.72
C ILE A 54 13.91 26.48 10.62
N SER A 55 14.44 27.12 9.59
CA SER A 55 14.31 28.55 9.33
C SER A 55 12.96 28.90 8.70
N GLN A 56 12.57 30.18 8.80
CA GLN A 56 11.33 30.66 8.17
C GLN A 56 11.31 30.41 6.65
N THR A 57 12.45 30.56 5.97
CA THR A 57 12.57 30.30 4.53
C THR A 57 12.37 28.82 4.18
N GLU A 58 12.78 27.89 5.05
CA GLU A 58 12.51 26.46 4.86
C GLU A 58 11.01 26.14 5.04
N ILE A 59 10.34 26.79 5.98
CA ILE A 59 8.90 26.63 6.22
C ILE A 59 8.10 27.14 4.99
N GLU A 60 8.43 28.33 4.51
CA GLU A 60 7.80 28.91 3.31
C GLU A 60 8.03 28.04 2.08
N ALA A 61 9.27 27.58 1.85
CA ALA A 61 9.59 26.69 0.73
C ALA A 61 8.83 25.36 0.78
N ALA A 62 8.64 24.78 1.97
CA ALA A 62 7.86 23.56 2.16
C ALA A 62 6.38 23.76 1.80
N MET A 63 5.78 24.88 2.21
CA MET A 63 4.40 25.21 1.89
C MET A 63 4.22 25.48 0.38
N ASP A 64 5.16 26.21 -0.22
CA ASP A 64 5.14 26.48 -1.66
C ASP A 64 5.31 25.22 -2.50
N TYR A 65 6.19 24.30 -2.06
CA TYR A 65 6.31 22.98 -2.68
C TYR A 65 4.98 22.22 -2.60
N SER A 66 4.33 22.26 -1.44
CA SER A 66 3.06 21.55 -1.25
C SER A 66 1.97 22.02 -2.21
N LYS A 67 1.82 23.34 -2.40
CA LYS A 67 0.81 23.89 -3.31
C LYS A 67 1.06 23.44 -4.74
N ARG A 68 2.31 23.59 -5.22
CA ARG A 68 2.71 23.14 -6.55
C ARG A 68 2.46 21.65 -6.75
N LEU A 69 2.78 20.82 -5.75
CA LEU A 69 2.56 19.37 -5.87
C LEU A 69 1.07 19.02 -5.99
N ILE A 70 0.18 19.73 -5.29
CA ILE A 70 -1.27 19.51 -5.42
C ILE A 70 -1.75 19.94 -6.79
N ASP A 71 -1.32 21.11 -7.28
CA ASP A 71 -1.66 21.57 -8.63
C ASP A 71 -1.20 20.56 -9.70
N ASP A 72 0.03 20.06 -9.59
CA ASP A 72 0.56 19.03 -10.49
C ASP A 72 -0.25 17.72 -10.41
N CYS A 73 -0.67 17.31 -9.19
CA CYS A 73 -1.49 16.12 -9.00
C CYS A 73 -2.86 16.28 -9.68
N ASP A 74 -3.51 17.44 -9.55
CA ASP A 74 -4.78 17.74 -10.18
C ASP A 74 -4.65 17.69 -11.72
N GLU A 75 -3.58 18.26 -12.29
CA GLU A 75 -3.30 18.18 -13.74
C GLU A 75 -3.08 16.74 -14.24
N LEU A 76 -2.47 15.89 -13.41
CA LEU A 76 -2.16 14.50 -13.74
C LEU A 76 -3.33 13.52 -13.44
N GLY A 77 -4.44 14.03 -12.90
CA GLY A 77 -5.58 13.22 -12.45
C GLY A 77 -5.23 12.29 -11.27
N ILE A 78 -4.30 12.73 -10.41
CA ILE A 78 -3.88 12.04 -9.20
C ILE A 78 -4.60 12.68 -8.01
N GLN A 79 -5.30 11.87 -7.23
CA GLN A 79 -5.99 12.31 -6.04
C GLN A 79 -5.07 12.23 -4.82
N CYS A 80 -5.08 13.27 -3.98
CA CYS A 80 -4.47 13.24 -2.66
C CYS A 80 -5.51 12.80 -1.61
N LYS A 81 -5.16 11.84 -0.76
CA LYS A 81 -6.02 11.32 0.32
C LYS A 81 -5.25 11.32 1.62
N SER A 82 -5.76 12.02 2.62
CA SER A 82 -5.16 12.10 3.96
C SER A 82 -5.88 11.19 4.93
N TYR A 83 -5.15 10.67 5.92
CA TYR A 83 -5.76 9.94 7.04
C TYR A 83 -6.75 10.76 7.88
N LEU A 84 -6.76 12.09 7.71
CA LEU A 84 -7.73 12.99 8.34
C LEU A 84 -9.03 13.08 7.55
N ASP A 85 -9.06 12.65 6.29
CA ASP A 85 -10.23 12.74 5.43
C ASP A 85 -11.33 11.79 5.88
N ASP A 86 -12.57 12.25 5.78
CA ASP A 86 -13.72 11.40 6.03
C ASP A 86 -13.72 10.26 5.00
N GLY A 87 -13.92 9.03 5.48
CA GLY A 87 -13.88 7.83 4.64
C GLY A 87 -12.47 7.31 4.32
N PHE A 88 -11.41 7.83 4.95
CA PHE A 88 -10.10 7.19 4.85
C PHE A 88 -10.16 5.76 5.42
N PRO A 89 -9.63 4.73 4.71
CA PRO A 89 -9.85 3.33 5.09
C PRO A 89 -9.31 2.98 6.48
N GLU A 90 -10.18 2.51 7.39
CA GLU A 90 -9.80 2.07 8.73
C GLU A 90 -8.75 0.95 8.72
N SER A 91 -8.77 0.10 7.68
CA SER A 91 -7.77 -0.98 7.50
C SER A 91 -6.34 -0.45 7.40
N LEU A 92 -6.15 0.82 7.00
CA LEU A 92 -4.84 1.46 6.94
C LEU A 92 -4.42 2.13 8.26
N ASN A 93 -5.20 2.03 9.33
CA ASN A 93 -4.86 2.56 10.65
C ASN A 93 -4.10 1.55 11.52
N PHE A 94 -2.89 1.19 11.11
CA PHE A 94 -1.95 0.37 11.88
C PHE A 94 -0.77 1.22 12.41
N ILE A 95 0.16 0.62 13.17
CA ILE A 95 1.24 1.33 13.90
C ILE A 95 2.06 2.26 12.99
N ASP A 96 2.43 1.80 11.80
CA ASP A 96 3.13 2.60 10.79
C ASP A 96 2.19 2.96 9.62
N SER A 97 1.00 3.48 9.91
CA SER A 97 -0.01 3.88 8.91
C SER A 97 0.48 5.01 7.99
N PRO A 98 0.02 5.06 6.73
CA PRO A 98 0.21 6.25 5.89
C PRO A 98 -0.49 7.48 6.49
N VAL A 99 0.09 8.67 6.26
CA VAL A 99 -0.56 9.97 6.57
C VAL A 99 -1.15 10.63 5.32
N LEU A 100 -0.64 10.25 4.15
CA LEU A 100 -1.06 10.74 2.85
C LEU A 100 -0.89 9.63 1.83
N LEU A 101 -1.82 9.52 0.89
CA LEU A 101 -1.76 8.64 -0.26
C LEU A 101 -2.08 9.42 -1.53
N PHE A 102 -1.26 9.21 -2.56
CA PHE A 102 -1.55 9.58 -3.94
C PHE A 102 -2.29 8.42 -4.60
N CYS A 103 -3.38 8.71 -5.30
CA CYS A 103 -4.28 7.70 -5.82
C CYS A 103 -4.68 8.00 -7.27
N LYS A 104 -4.81 6.97 -8.11
CA LYS A 104 -5.34 7.08 -9.47
C LYS A 104 -6.35 5.95 -9.71
N GLY A 105 -7.58 6.29 -10.06
CA GLY A 105 -8.71 5.35 -10.10
C GLY A 105 -9.71 5.58 -8.96
N ASP A 106 -10.47 4.55 -8.60
CA ASP A 106 -11.52 4.60 -7.57
C ASP A 106 -10.93 4.30 -6.18
N PHE A 107 -10.58 5.32 -5.40
CA PHE A 107 -10.03 5.14 -4.05
C PHE A 107 -11.01 4.45 -3.08
N ASP A 108 -12.31 4.63 -3.26
CA ASP A 108 -13.33 4.11 -2.33
C ASP A 108 -13.41 2.57 -2.37
N VAL A 109 -12.82 1.94 -3.39
CA VAL A 109 -12.63 0.49 -3.46
C VAL A 109 -11.88 -0.06 -2.23
N LEU A 110 -11.02 0.74 -1.59
CA LEU A 110 -10.33 0.35 -0.36
C LEU A 110 -11.27 0.27 0.85
N ASN A 111 -12.49 0.80 0.79
CA ASN A 111 -13.50 0.64 1.83
C ASN A 111 -14.35 -0.64 1.65
N HIS A 112 -14.18 -1.37 0.54
CA HIS A 112 -14.90 -2.62 0.30
C HIS A 112 -14.62 -3.66 1.41
N PRO A 113 -15.62 -4.27 2.05
CA PRO A 113 -15.42 -5.09 3.24
C PRO A 113 -14.54 -6.31 2.99
N LYS A 114 -14.57 -6.88 1.77
CA LYS A 114 -13.80 -8.06 1.37
C LYS A 114 -12.57 -7.66 0.56
N ARG A 115 -11.39 -7.80 1.16
CA ARG A 115 -10.09 -7.43 0.57
C ARG A 115 -9.06 -8.48 0.93
N ALA A 116 -8.34 -9.02 -0.05
CA ALA A 116 -7.30 -10.01 0.17
C ALA A 116 -6.08 -9.72 -0.70
N ALA A 117 -4.88 -9.95 -0.17
CA ALA A 117 -3.67 -9.80 -0.96
C ALA A 117 -3.34 -11.09 -1.73
N VAL A 118 -2.86 -10.94 -2.95
CA VAL A 118 -2.18 -12.02 -3.69
C VAL A 118 -0.77 -11.55 -4.01
N ILE A 119 0.22 -12.20 -3.43
CA ILE A 119 1.63 -11.79 -3.48
C ILE A 119 2.55 -12.97 -3.77
N GLY A 120 3.78 -12.70 -4.21
CA GLY A 120 4.79 -13.73 -4.38
C GLY A 120 6.01 -13.29 -5.17
N SER A 121 6.68 -14.27 -5.74
CA SER A 121 7.92 -14.12 -6.49
C SER A 121 7.70 -13.31 -7.77
N ARG A 122 8.72 -12.54 -8.14
CA ARG A 122 8.83 -11.89 -9.45
C ARG A 122 9.08 -12.87 -10.59
N THR A 123 9.56 -14.07 -10.26
CA THR A 123 9.84 -15.17 -11.18
C THR A 123 9.25 -16.46 -10.59
N PRO A 124 7.91 -16.59 -10.52
CA PRO A 124 7.28 -17.80 -10.04
C PRO A 124 7.52 -18.96 -11.02
N THR A 125 7.34 -20.19 -10.55
CA THR A 125 7.20 -21.35 -11.43
C THR A 125 5.90 -21.25 -12.23
N GLN A 126 5.69 -22.13 -13.20
CA GLN A 126 4.41 -22.21 -13.91
C GLN A 126 3.25 -22.48 -12.93
N LEU A 127 3.45 -23.41 -11.99
CA LEU A 127 2.45 -23.75 -10.99
C LEU A 127 2.17 -22.56 -10.05
N GLY A 128 3.19 -21.77 -9.71
CA GLY A 128 3.01 -20.54 -8.94
C GLY A 128 2.28 -19.42 -9.66
N SER A 129 2.57 -19.20 -10.94
CA SER A 129 1.81 -18.23 -11.74
C SER A 129 0.35 -18.67 -11.90
N ASP A 130 0.12 -19.94 -12.18
CA ASP A 130 -1.23 -20.51 -12.31
C ASP A 130 -1.98 -20.39 -10.99
N PHE A 131 -1.33 -20.69 -9.87
CA PHE A 131 -1.92 -20.54 -8.55
C PHE A 131 -2.28 -19.09 -8.24
N ALA A 132 -1.38 -18.13 -8.46
CA ALA A 132 -1.64 -16.71 -8.20
C ALA A 132 -2.85 -16.21 -9.03
N TYR A 133 -2.88 -16.59 -10.31
CA TYR A 133 -4.00 -16.26 -11.20
C TYR A 133 -5.32 -16.87 -10.73
N GLN A 134 -5.35 -18.18 -10.47
CA GLN A 134 -6.58 -18.87 -10.07
C GLN A 134 -7.08 -18.42 -8.70
N ALA A 135 -6.17 -18.20 -7.74
CA ALA A 135 -6.53 -17.68 -6.42
C ALA A 135 -7.21 -16.31 -6.53
N ALA A 136 -6.65 -15.39 -7.33
CA ALA A 136 -7.23 -14.07 -7.55
C ALA A 136 -8.56 -14.12 -8.31
N LYS A 137 -8.68 -15.04 -9.26
CA LYS A 137 -9.93 -15.30 -9.98
C LYS A 137 -11.04 -15.74 -9.01
N ILE A 138 -10.77 -16.73 -8.15
CA ILE A 138 -11.71 -17.22 -7.14
C ILE A 138 -12.08 -16.11 -6.16
N LEU A 139 -11.10 -15.29 -5.73
CA LEU A 139 -11.36 -14.12 -4.89
C LEU A 139 -12.36 -13.16 -5.56
N ALA A 140 -12.12 -12.78 -6.81
CA ALA A 140 -13.01 -11.91 -7.58
C ALA A 140 -14.42 -12.50 -7.74
N GLU A 141 -14.54 -13.79 -8.06
CA GLU A 141 -15.83 -14.50 -8.15
C GLU A 141 -16.59 -14.54 -6.82
N ASN A 142 -15.90 -14.40 -5.69
CA ASN A 142 -16.48 -14.27 -4.35
C ASN A 142 -16.52 -12.81 -3.85
N ASN A 143 -16.46 -11.84 -4.77
CA ASN A 143 -16.57 -10.41 -4.54
C ASN A 143 -15.48 -9.85 -3.61
N PHE A 144 -14.26 -10.38 -3.66
CA PHE A 144 -13.10 -9.77 -3.03
C PHE A 144 -12.45 -8.75 -3.96
N VAL A 145 -11.99 -7.64 -3.37
CA VAL A 145 -11.01 -6.77 -4.00
C VAL A 145 -9.63 -7.39 -3.80
N VAL A 146 -8.91 -7.60 -4.91
CA VAL A 146 -7.55 -8.16 -4.87
C VAL A 146 -6.53 -7.04 -4.67
N ILE A 147 -5.73 -7.14 -3.61
CA ILE A 147 -4.64 -6.22 -3.28
C ILE A 147 -3.31 -6.82 -3.76
N SER A 148 -2.49 -6.05 -4.47
CA SER A 148 -1.12 -6.47 -4.79
C SER A 148 -0.20 -5.28 -5.08
N GLY A 149 1.03 -5.55 -5.52
CA GLY A 149 2.10 -4.57 -5.66
C GLY A 149 2.45 -4.20 -7.10
N LEU A 150 1.70 -4.67 -8.10
CA LEU A 150 1.93 -4.48 -9.54
C LEU A 150 3.32 -4.92 -10.04
N ALA A 151 4.06 -5.72 -9.28
CA ALA A 151 5.32 -6.28 -9.75
C ALA A 151 5.09 -7.27 -10.91
N ILE A 152 6.16 -7.62 -11.63
CA ILE A 152 6.14 -8.80 -12.51
C ILE A 152 5.91 -10.08 -11.68
N GLY A 153 5.54 -11.17 -12.34
CA GLY A 153 5.36 -12.47 -11.69
C GLY A 153 4.05 -12.56 -10.93
N SER A 154 4.10 -12.98 -9.67
CA SER A 154 2.89 -13.34 -8.89
C SER A 154 1.91 -12.17 -8.75
N ASP A 155 2.41 -10.95 -8.53
CA ASP A 155 1.56 -9.75 -8.44
C ASP A 155 0.82 -9.48 -9.75
N PHE A 156 1.53 -9.59 -10.89
CA PHE A 156 0.93 -9.46 -12.23
C PHE A 156 -0.19 -10.50 -12.43
N TYR A 157 0.07 -11.78 -12.15
CA TYR A 157 -0.93 -12.83 -12.31
C TYR A 157 -2.11 -12.69 -11.34
N GLY A 158 -1.86 -12.20 -10.12
CA GLY A 158 -2.92 -11.89 -9.15
C GLY A 158 -3.84 -10.77 -9.65
N HIS A 159 -3.29 -9.67 -10.16
CA HIS A 159 -4.12 -8.63 -10.78
C HIS A 159 -4.85 -9.16 -12.02
N LEU A 160 -4.15 -9.86 -12.91
CA LEU A 160 -4.73 -10.37 -14.16
C LEU A 160 -5.91 -11.33 -13.91
N GLY A 161 -5.74 -12.31 -13.01
CA GLY A 161 -6.79 -13.27 -12.67
C GLY A 161 -8.02 -12.61 -12.06
N CYS A 162 -7.84 -11.57 -11.24
CA CYS A 162 -8.93 -10.78 -10.70
C CYS A 162 -9.72 -10.05 -11.80
N LEU A 163 -9.00 -9.33 -12.67
CA LEU A 163 -9.60 -8.49 -13.70
C LEU A 163 -10.26 -9.31 -14.83
N ASP A 164 -9.72 -10.48 -15.14
CA ASP A 164 -10.31 -11.41 -16.12
C ASP A 164 -11.63 -12.04 -15.62
N ALA A 165 -11.82 -12.14 -14.30
CA ALA A 165 -13.11 -12.48 -13.70
C ALA A 165 -14.07 -11.27 -13.56
N GLY A 166 -13.67 -10.09 -14.01
CA GLY A 166 -14.45 -8.85 -13.86
C GLY A 166 -14.46 -8.30 -12.43
N GLY A 167 -13.50 -8.70 -11.60
CA GLY A 167 -13.31 -8.18 -10.25
C GLY A 167 -12.60 -6.83 -10.22
N LYS A 168 -12.47 -6.26 -9.03
CA LYS A 168 -11.74 -5.02 -8.77
C LYS A 168 -10.41 -5.31 -8.09
N SER A 169 -9.38 -4.56 -8.45
CA SER A 169 -8.05 -4.73 -7.88
C SER A 169 -7.42 -3.41 -7.45
N VAL A 170 -6.54 -3.45 -6.45
CA VAL A 170 -5.77 -2.30 -5.99
C VAL A 170 -4.29 -2.63 -6.04
N ALA A 171 -3.52 -1.75 -6.69
CA ALA A 171 -2.07 -1.83 -6.75
C ALA A 171 -1.45 -0.75 -5.85
N PHE A 172 -0.66 -1.18 -4.87
CA PHE A 172 0.21 -0.26 -4.14
C PHE A 172 1.56 -0.15 -4.87
N LEU A 173 2.08 1.04 -5.14
CA LEU A 173 3.31 1.26 -5.91
C LEU A 173 4.40 1.92 -5.05
N PRO A 174 5.68 1.52 -5.22
CA PRO A 174 6.82 2.11 -4.54
C PRO A 174 7.36 3.38 -5.23
N SER A 175 6.60 3.91 -6.18
CA SER A 175 6.94 5.03 -7.06
C SER A 175 5.75 5.99 -7.14
N GLY A 176 6.00 7.22 -7.59
CA GLY A 176 4.92 8.12 -8.00
C GLY A 176 4.06 7.52 -9.12
N LEU A 177 2.84 8.04 -9.27
CA LEU A 177 1.81 7.49 -10.16
C LEU A 177 1.81 8.09 -11.58
N ASN A 178 2.70 9.04 -11.89
CA ASN A 178 2.85 9.57 -13.24
C ASN A 178 3.54 8.57 -14.19
N GLN A 179 4.51 7.82 -13.68
CA GLN A 179 5.19 6.76 -14.42
C GLN A 179 5.05 5.45 -13.65
N VAL A 180 4.23 4.53 -14.18
CA VAL A 180 4.04 3.22 -13.57
C VAL A 180 5.35 2.42 -13.63
N TYR A 181 5.73 1.86 -12.50
CA TYR A 181 6.85 0.92 -12.40
C TYR A 181 6.34 -0.48 -11.98
N PRO A 182 6.72 -1.55 -12.69
CA PRO A 182 7.54 -1.55 -13.91
C PRO A 182 6.72 -1.14 -15.15
N VAL A 183 7.37 -0.48 -16.11
CA VAL A 183 6.73 0.04 -17.34
C VAL A 183 6.00 -1.05 -18.14
N ILE A 184 6.51 -2.29 -18.12
CA ILE A 184 5.86 -3.42 -18.80
C ILE A 184 4.43 -3.69 -18.31
N ASN A 185 4.10 -3.27 -17.09
CA ASN A 185 2.78 -3.43 -16.50
C ASN A 185 1.89 -2.18 -16.66
N GLN A 186 2.26 -1.20 -17.49
CA GLN A 186 1.46 0.01 -17.74
C GLN A 186 0.03 -0.33 -18.19
N GLY A 187 -0.12 -1.23 -19.17
CA GLY A 187 -1.45 -1.62 -19.66
C GLY A 187 -2.29 -2.36 -18.61
N LEU A 188 -1.65 -3.10 -17.69
CA LEU A 188 -2.35 -3.71 -16.56
C LEU A 188 -2.80 -2.64 -15.55
N ALA A 189 -1.97 -1.64 -15.29
CA ALA A 189 -2.30 -0.52 -14.41
C ALA A 189 -3.51 0.29 -14.92
N GLU A 190 -3.58 0.51 -16.23
CA GLU A 190 -4.73 1.14 -16.89
C GLU A 190 -5.99 0.27 -16.72
N LYS A 191 -5.89 -1.04 -17.01
CA LYS A 191 -7.01 -1.99 -16.82
C LYS A 191 -7.52 -2.02 -15.37
N ILE A 192 -6.63 -1.89 -14.38
CA ILE A 192 -7.02 -1.78 -12.96
C ILE A 192 -7.94 -0.58 -12.74
N CYS A 193 -7.55 0.60 -13.22
CA CYS A 193 -8.36 1.82 -13.08
C CYS A 193 -9.68 1.71 -13.85
N ASP A 194 -9.64 1.21 -15.08
CA ASP A 194 -10.82 1.12 -15.97
C ASP A 194 -11.91 0.19 -15.42
N GLN A 195 -11.52 -0.84 -14.66
CA GLN A 195 -12.46 -1.75 -13.99
C GLN A 195 -12.88 -1.27 -12.59
N GLY A 196 -12.65 0.00 -12.25
CA GLY A 196 -13.04 0.59 -10.97
C GLY A 196 -12.15 0.13 -9.80
N GLY A 197 -10.91 -0.23 -10.10
CA GLY A 197 -9.83 -0.41 -9.14
C GLY A 197 -9.02 0.87 -8.94
N CYS A 198 -7.86 0.76 -8.27
CA CYS A 198 -7.05 1.93 -7.91
C CYS A 198 -5.54 1.63 -7.87
N LEU A 199 -4.74 2.58 -8.33
CA LEU A 199 -3.30 2.65 -8.11
C LEU A 199 -3.01 3.60 -6.95
N ILE A 200 -2.16 3.19 -6.01
CA ILE A 200 -1.93 3.93 -4.76
C ILE A 200 -0.44 4.02 -4.47
N SER A 201 0.05 5.18 -4.06
CA SER A 201 1.42 5.35 -3.55
C SER A 201 1.49 6.34 -2.40
N GLU A 202 2.52 6.22 -1.55
CA GLU A 202 2.89 7.27 -0.60
C GLU A 202 3.88 8.28 -1.19
N TYR A 203 4.37 8.03 -2.40
CA TYR A 203 5.40 8.85 -3.04
C TYR A 203 4.79 9.71 -4.13
N SER A 204 5.23 10.97 -4.19
CA SER A 204 4.77 11.90 -5.22
C SER A 204 5.36 11.57 -6.60
N HIS A 205 4.81 12.15 -7.66
CA HIS A 205 5.35 12.00 -9.01
C HIS A 205 6.73 12.66 -9.23
N HIS A 206 7.20 13.49 -8.29
CA HIS A 206 8.54 14.07 -8.32
C HIS A 206 9.61 13.14 -7.74
N GLU A 207 9.20 12.08 -7.07
CA GLU A 207 10.11 11.18 -6.38
C GLU A 207 10.59 10.01 -7.24
N THR A 208 11.87 9.69 -7.09
CA THR A 208 12.47 8.54 -7.76
C THR A 208 12.26 7.24 -6.97
N VAL A 209 12.27 6.12 -7.71
CA VAL A 209 12.17 4.78 -7.13
C VAL A 209 13.46 4.42 -6.42
N GLN A 210 13.36 3.99 -5.17
CA GLN A 210 14.50 3.59 -4.35
C GLN A 210 14.23 2.24 -3.68
N PRO A 211 15.24 1.38 -3.43
CA PRO A 211 15.03 0.03 -2.90
C PRO A 211 14.22 -0.03 -1.60
N TYR A 212 14.43 0.91 -0.67
CA TYR A 212 13.70 0.91 0.60
C TYR A 212 12.19 1.19 0.43
N LYS A 213 11.79 1.87 -0.65
CA LYS A 213 10.39 2.20 -0.93
C LYS A 213 9.54 0.98 -1.24
N PHE A 214 10.15 -0.09 -1.76
CA PHE A 214 9.48 -1.37 -1.92
C PHE A 214 9.10 -1.96 -0.56
N ILE A 215 10.03 -1.95 0.40
CA ILE A 215 9.82 -2.46 1.75
C ILE A 215 8.77 -1.63 2.49
N GLU A 216 8.84 -0.30 2.38
CA GLU A 216 7.86 0.60 2.99
C GLU A 216 6.46 0.39 2.40
N ARG A 217 6.33 0.22 1.08
CA ARG A 217 5.05 -0.02 0.41
C ARG A 217 4.40 -1.32 0.85
N ASP A 218 5.17 -2.38 1.06
CA ASP A 218 4.66 -3.73 1.37
C ASP A 218 3.79 -3.76 2.65
N ARG A 219 4.01 -2.84 3.60
CA ARG A 219 3.15 -2.72 4.80
C ARG A 219 1.72 -2.32 4.45
N LEU A 220 1.52 -1.54 3.38
CA LEU A 220 0.21 -1.08 2.93
C LEU A 220 -0.60 -2.24 2.34
N GLN A 221 0.04 -3.11 1.56
CA GLN A 221 -0.59 -4.31 1.00
C GLN A 221 -1.14 -5.21 2.11
N SER A 222 -0.34 -5.43 3.15
CA SER A 222 -0.75 -6.18 4.34
C SER A 222 -1.87 -5.47 5.12
N GLY A 223 -1.70 -4.18 5.41
CA GLY A 223 -2.67 -3.40 6.18
C GLY A 223 -4.06 -3.35 5.53
N ALA A 224 -4.11 -3.13 4.21
CA ALA A 224 -5.35 -3.05 3.44
C ALA A 224 -6.12 -4.40 3.34
N SER A 225 -5.48 -5.51 3.67
CA SER A 225 -6.02 -6.85 3.45
C SER A 225 -6.59 -7.47 4.73
N GLN A 226 -7.57 -8.35 4.58
CA GLN A 226 -8.07 -9.20 5.66
C GLN A 226 -7.18 -10.42 5.88
N PHE A 227 -6.68 -10.99 4.78
CA PHE A 227 -5.72 -12.09 4.74
C PHE A 227 -4.88 -12.01 3.47
N LEU A 228 -3.82 -12.80 3.40
CA LEU A 228 -2.90 -12.86 2.27
C LEU A 228 -2.86 -14.29 1.71
N ILE A 229 -2.88 -14.41 0.40
CA ILE A 229 -2.54 -15.62 -0.34
C ILE A 229 -1.14 -15.42 -0.90
N VAL A 230 -0.23 -16.33 -0.59
CA VAL A 230 1.15 -16.29 -1.06
C VAL A 230 1.44 -17.42 -2.04
N SER A 231 1.91 -17.05 -3.23
CA SER A 231 2.44 -17.98 -4.25
C SER A 231 3.90 -18.32 -3.95
N ASN A 232 4.75 -18.64 -4.94
CA ASN A 232 6.16 -18.93 -4.69
C ASN A 232 6.89 -17.73 -4.08
N PHE A 233 7.90 -17.97 -3.24
CA PHE A 233 8.82 -16.95 -2.76
C PHE A 233 10.09 -17.59 -2.19
N SER A 234 11.11 -16.77 -1.91
CA SER A 234 12.37 -17.23 -1.32
C SER A 234 12.72 -16.45 -0.05
N PRO A 235 13.60 -16.96 0.84
CA PRO A 235 13.96 -16.33 2.11
C PRO A 235 14.50 -14.90 2.01
N GLY A 236 15.09 -14.54 0.86
CA GLY A 236 15.65 -13.21 0.57
C GLY A 236 14.75 -12.32 -0.31
N SER A 237 13.54 -12.78 -0.65
CA SER A 237 12.63 -12.03 -1.50
C SER A 237 11.87 -10.93 -0.74
N GLY A 238 11.44 -9.89 -1.46
CA GLY A 238 10.63 -8.81 -0.90
C GLY A 238 9.34 -9.29 -0.24
N THR A 239 8.77 -10.39 -0.74
CA THR A 239 7.58 -11.06 -0.20
C THR A 239 7.67 -11.29 1.32
N ILE A 240 8.85 -11.61 1.85
CA ILE A 240 9.06 -11.83 3.28
C ILE A 240 8.69 -10.60 4.11
N HIS A 241 8.94 -9.39 3.61
CA HIS A 241 8.57 -8.17 4.32
C HIS A 241 7.05 -8.04 4.43
N THR A 242 6.32 -8.30 3.33
CA THR A 242 4.85 -8.26 3.35
C THR A 242 4.28 -9.28 4.34
N LEU A 243 4.83 -10.50 4.40
CA LEU A 243 4.40 -11.56 5.32
C LEU A 243 4.74 -11.25 6.79
N ASP A 244 5.89 -10.62 7.05
CA ASP A 244 6.23 -10.13 8.39
C ASP A 244 5.27 -9.03 8.86
N TYR A 245 4.91 -8.09 7.97
CA TYR A 245 3.87 -7.10 8.26
C TYR A 245 2.50 -7.74 8.50
N ALA A 246 2.12 -8.76 7.71
CA ALA A 246 0.90 -9.53 7.93
C ALA A 246 0.85 -10.15 9.32
N ASN A 247 1.94 -10.79 9.76
CA ASN A 247 2.05 -11.36 11.09
C ASN A 247 1.89 -10.30 12.19
N LYS A 248 2.59 -9.16 12.06
CA LYS A 248 2.49 -8.02 13.01
C LYS A 248 1.08 -7.42 13.08
N ASN A 249 0.35 -7.44 11.97
CA ASN A 249 -1.02 -6.95 11.85
C ASN A 249 -2.08 -8.05 12.10
N ASN A 250 -1.67 -9.23 12.59
CA ASN A 250 -2.54 -10.40 12.83
C ASN A 250 -3.38 -10.80 11.61
N LYS A 251 -2.80 -10.71 10.41
CA LYS A 251 -3.43 -11.10 9.15
C LYS A 251 -3.07 -12.55 8.82
N PRO A 252 -4.06 -13.44 8.62
CA PRO A 252 -3.80 -14.81 8.22
C PRO A 252 -3.07 -14.87 6.87
N ILE A 253 -2.15 -15.83 6.76
CA ILE A 253 -1.37 -16.10 5.54
C ILE A 253 -1.72 -17.51 5.08
N TYR A 254 -2.13 -17.65 3.82
CA TYR A 254 -2.50 -18.93 3.21
C TYR A 254 -1.63 -19.26 2.00
N SER A 255 -1.34 -20.54 1.85
CA SER A 255 -0.79 -21.12 0.62
C SER A 255 -1.28 -22.55 0.44
N ILE A 256 -0.84 -23.24 -0.60
CA ILE A 256 -1.25 -24.61 -0.92
C ILE A 256 -0.05 -25.58 -0.93
N PRO A 257 -0.24 -26.91 -0.77
CA PRO A 257 0.86 -27.87 -0.62
C PRO A 257 1.92 -27.79 -1.72
N VAL A 258 1.52 -27.68 -2.99
CA VAL A 258 2.47 -27.60 -4.11
C VAL A 258 3.35 -26.36 -4.04
N ILE A 259 2.80 -25.21 -3.62
CA ILE A 259 3.58 -23.97 -3.45
C ILE A 259 4.47 -24.06 -2.21
N TYR A 260 3.99 -24.72 -1.15
CA TYR A 260 4.78 -25.00 0.04
C TYR A 260 6.02 -25.83 -0.30
N GLU A 261 5.87 -26.86 -1.12
CA GLU A 261 6.98 -27.70 -1.59
C GLU A 261 7.95 -26.90 -2.48
N GLU A 262 7.46 -26.17 -3.48
CA GLU A 262 8.30 -25.36 -4.38
C GLU A 262 8.99 -24.17 -3.70
N SER A 263 8.50 -23.73 -2.54
CA SER A 263 9.04 -22.60 -1.77
C SER A 263 9.42 -22.99 -0.34
N TRP A 264 9.79 -24.26 -0.14
CA TRP A 264 10.06 -24.83 1.19
C TRP A 264 11.06 -24.00 1.99
N GLU A 265 12.16 -23.54 1.38
CA GLU A 265 13.15 -22.69 2.06
C GLU A 265 12.52 -21.39 2.58
N GLY A 266 11.64 -20.77 1.78
CA GLY A 266 10.91 -19.56 2.14
C GLY A 266 10.00 -19.80 3.35
N PHE A 267 9.20 -20.87 3.32
CA PHE A 267 8.33 -21.21 4.45
C PHE A 267 9.10 -21.62 5.71
N ASN A 268 10.20 -22.36 5.57
CA ASN A 268 11.09 -22.69 6.69
C ASN A 268 11.66 -21.42 7.34
N HIS A 269 12.04 -20.41 6.54
CA HIS A 269 12.44 -19.10 7.05
C HIS A 269 11.32 -18.37 7.79
N LEU A 270 10.07 -18.48 7.33
CA LEU A 270 8.92 -17.94 8.09
C LEU A 270 8.76 -18.63 9.44
N SER A 271 8.87 -19.96 9.49
CA SER A 271 8.81 -20.72 10.75
C SER A 271 9.92 -20.32 11.72
N GLN A 272 11.16 -20.15 11.23
CA GLN A 272 12.29 -19.68 12.04
C GLN A 272 12.08 -18.26 12.60
N LYS A 273 11.32 -17.42 11.88
CA LYS A 273 10.92 -16.08 12.31
C LYS A 273 9.63 -16.04 13.15
N HIS A 274 9.04 -17.20 13.45
CA HIS A 274 7.75 -17.30 14.14
C HIS A 274 6.62 -16.53 13.43
N ILE A 275 6.64 -16.52 12.09
CA ILE A 275 5.57 -16.01 11.26
C ILE A 275 4.57 -17.13 11.01
N ASN A 276 3.32 -16.94 11.42
CA ASN A 276 2.28 -17.96 11.30
C ASN A 276 1.69 -17.99 9.88
N PHE A 277 1.61 -19.18 9.29
CA PHE A 277 0.96 -19.42 7.99
C PHE A 277 0.17 -20.72 8.01
N GLN A 278 -0.76 -20.87 7.06
CA GLN A 278 -1.60 -22.05 6.92
C GLN A 278 -1.46 -22.61 5.50
N ILE A 279 -1.15 -23.89 5.40
CA ILE A 279 -1.18 -24.64 4.14
C ILE A 279 -2.53 -25.33 4.06
N ILE A 280 -3.33 -24.97 3.06
CA ILE A 280 -4.69 -25.46 2.87
C ILE A 280 -4.78 -26.24 1.56
N GLU A 281 -5.64 -27.25 1.52
CA GLU A 281 -5.86 -27.98 0.27
C GLU A 281 -6.44 -27.06 -0.80
N ASN A 282 -6.09 -27.32 -2.07
CA ASN A 282 -6.59 -26.49 -3.17
C ASN A 282 -8.13 -26.49 -3.23
N THR A 283 -8.76 -27.62 -2.90
CA THR A 283 -10.22 -27.75 -2.80
C THR A 283 -10.83 -26.96 -1.64
N GLU A 284 -10.04 -26.63 -0.62
CA GLU A 284 -10.48 -25.88 0.56
C GLU A 284 -10.29 -24.37 0.41
N LEU A 285 -9.51 -23.90 -0.56
CA LEU A 285 -9.27 -22.46 -0.79
C LEU A 285 -10.58 -21.68 -0.95
N THR A 286 -11.50 -22.20 -1.77
CA THR A 286 -12.82 -21.57 -1.96
C THR A 286 -13.62 -21.53 -0.66
N ARG A 287 -13.52 -22.57 0.18
CA ARG A 287 -14.21 -22.61 1.48
C ARG A 287 -13.63 -21.56 2.43
N VAL A 288 -12.31 -21.42 2.50
CA VAL A 288 -11.64 -20.40 3.30
C VAL A 288 -12.09 -19.01 2.87
N ILE A 289 -12.06 -18.72 1.56
CA ILE A 289 -12.48 -17.44 1.00
C ILE A 289 -13.94 -17.10 1.37
N LYS A 290 -14.84 -18.09 1.33
CA LYS A 290 -16.27 -17.90 1.66
C LYS A 290 -16.54 -17.62 3.15
N ASN A 291 -15.61 -17.92 4.04
CA ASN A 291 -15.76 -17.68 5.48
C ASN A 291 -15.44 -16.25 5.91
N TYR A 292 -14.93 -15.42 4.98
CA TYR A 292 -14.69 -13.97 5.14
C TYR A 292 -15.79 -13.17 4.42
#